data_AF-A0A2E4KCH2-F1
#
_entry.id   AF-A0A2E4KCH2-F1
#
_cell.length_a   1.000
_cell.length_b   1.000
_cell.length_c   1.000
_cell.angle_alpha   90.00
_cell.angle_beta   90.00
_cell.angle_gamma   90.00
#
_symmetry.space_group_name_H-M   'P 1'
#
loop_
_entity.id
_entity.type
_entity.pdbx_description
1 polymer ?
#
loop_
_entity_poly.entity_id
_entity_poly.type
_entity_poly.pdbx_seq_one_letter_code
_entity_poly.pdbx_strand_id
1 'polypeptide(L)'
;MKDKIIFGFLIGLISPLFFMPLIVWFFNFLYSNIFLSLFETLSFIRNLNSVDYPSLISLSLIINLILFLSFLKFSKSSFTLYYARGILFSTFLYGMVILVLKF
;
A
#
# COMPACT_ATOMS: atom_id res chain seq x y z
N MET A 1 6.44 14.65 -19.11
CA MET A 1 5.33 14.84 -18.13
C MET A 1 4.60 13.53 -17.87
N LYS A 2 4.20 12.82 -18.93
CA LYS A 2 3.54 11.50 -18.86
C LYS A 2 4.31 10.48 -18.02
N ASP A 3 5.63 10.38 -18.24
CA ASP A 3 6.49 9.41 -17.54
C ASP A 3 6.49 9.61 -16.02
N LYS A 4 6.45 10.85 -15.56
CA LYS A 4 6.46 11.18 -14.12
C LYS A 4 5.17 10.75 -13.42
N ILE A 5 4.04 10.86 -14.12
CA ILE A 5 2.74 10.38 -13.62
C ILE A 5 2.77 8.85 -13.55
N ILE A 6 3.31 8.20 -14.58
CA ILE A 6 3.47 6.73 -14.62
C ILE A 6 4.37 6.27 -13.47
N PHE A 7 5.49 6.94 -13.21
CA PHE A 7 6.35 6.62 -12.06
C PHE A 7 5.63 6.81 -10.72
N GLY A 8 4.91 7.92 -10.51
CA GLY A 8 4.12 8.11 -9.29
C GLY A 8 3.05 7.03 -9.11
N PHE A 9 2.40 6.63 -10.21
CA PHE A 9 1.41 5.56 -10.21
C PHE A 9 2.04 4.21 -9.85
N LEU A 10 3.19 3.87 -10.44
CA LEU A 10 3.91 2.64 -10.11
C LEU A 10 4.35 2.62 -8.64
N ILE A 11 4.86 3.74 -8.12
CA ILE A 11 5.21 3.87 -6.70
C ILE A 11 3.99 3.58 -5.83
N GLY A 12 2.86 4.23 -6.10
CA GLY A 12 1.63 4.04 -5.32
C GLY A 12 0.95 2.68 -5.53
N LEU A 13 1.21 1.97 -6.63
CA LEU A 13 0.80 0.58 -6.80
C LEU A 13 1.63 -0.37 -5.94
N ILE A 14 2.95 -0.15 -5.93
CA ILE A 14 3.93 -1.03 -5.30
C ILE A 14 3.94 -0.84 -3.77
N SER A 15 3.81 0.39 -3.28
CA SER A 15 3.95 0.67 -1.85
C SER A 15 2.98 -0.09 -0.94
N PRO A 16 1.66 -0.20 -1.24
CA PRO A 16 0.74 -0.96 -0.42
C PRO A 16 1.08 -2.46 -0.40
N LEU A 17 1.50 -3.04 -1.54
CA LEU A 17 1.89 -4.45 -1.63
C LEU A 17 3.11 -4.79 -0.78
N PHE A 18 4.09 -3.88 -0.71
CA PHE A 18 5.26 -4.06 0.16
C PHE A 18 4.93 -3.85 1.64
N PHE A 19 4.05 -2.90 1.96
CA PHE A 19 3.70 -2.60 3.35
C PHE A 19 2.71 -3.58 3.98
N MET A 20 1.85 -4.21 3.18
CA MET A 20 0.89 -5.20 3.67
C MET A 20 1.53 -6.36 4.47
N PRO A 21 2.55 -7.10 3.97
CA PRO A 21 3.19 -8.16 4.74
C PRO A 21 3.94 -7.62 5.97
N LEU A 22 4.47 -6.40 5.89
CA LEU A 22 5.14 -5.72 6.99
C LEU A 22 4.17 -5.41 8.14
N ILE A 23 2.96 -4.96 7.81
CA ILE A 23 1.85 -4.75 8.76
C ILE A 23 1.52 -6.07 9.45
N VAL A 24 1.27 -7.14 8.69
CA VAL A 24 0.92 -8.45 9.27
C VAL A 24 2.03 -8.99 10.15
N TRP A 25 3.28 -8.85 9.72
CA TRP A 25 4.46 -9.24 10.49
C TRP A 25 4.53 -8.48 11.82
N PHE A 26 4.34 -7.16 11.78
CA PHE A 26 4.36 -6.32 12.98
C PHE A 26 3.25 -6.68 13.96
N PHE A 27 2.03 -6.91 13.47
CA PHE A 27 0.90 -7.32 14.32
C PHE A 27 1.11 -8.71 14.93
N ASN A 28 1.59 -9.69 14.15
CA ASN A 28 1.91 -11.02 14.67
C ASN A 28 2.98 -10.97 15.75
N PHE A 29 4.05 -10.21 15.53
CA PHE A 29 5.10 -10.02 16.51
C PHE A 29 4.55 -9.41 17.81
N LEU A 30 3.73 -8.37 17.71
CA LEU A 30 3.24 -7.60 18.86
C LEU A 30 2.17 -8.34 19.69
N TYR A 31 1.29 -9.11 19.04
CA TYR A 31 0.19 -9.81 19.71
C TYR A 31 0.52 -11.24 20.14
N SER A 32 1.35 -11.94 19.37
CA SER A 32 1.61 -13.37 19.60
C SER A 32 3.04 -13.69 20.04
N ASN A 33 3.94 -12.68 20.05
CA ASN A 33 5.40 -12.88 20.23
C ASN A 33 6.01 -13.89 19.25
N ILE A 34 5.31 -14.22 18.16
CA ILE A 34 5.81 -15.14 17.14
C ILE A 34 6.64 -14.31 16.16
N PHE A 35 7.95 -14.58 16.17
CA PHE A 35 8.86 -14.02 15.18
C PHE A 35 8.86 -14.92 13.94
N LEU A 36 7.98 -14.61 12.98
CA LEU A 36 8.02 -15.23 11.65
C LEU A 36 9.01 -14.45 10.78
N SER A 37 9.75 -15.12 9.92
CA SER A 37 10.44 -14.45 8.82
C SER A 37 9.42 -13.83 7.85
N LEU A 38 9.83 -12.85 7.04
CA LEU A 38 8.98 -12.24 6.00
C LEU A 38 8.38 -13.28 5.04
N PHE A 39 9.13 -14.34 4.74
CA PHE A 39 8.68 -15.41 3.85
C PHE A 39 7.60 -16.29 4.51
N GLU A 40 7.76 -16.58 5.80
CA GLU A 40 6.76 -17.30 6.57
C GLU A 40 5.52 -16.44 6.84
N THR A 41 5.65 -15.12 6.90
CA THR A 41 4.48 -14.24 7.00
C THR A 41 3.67 -14.24 5.70
N LEU A 42 4.34 -14.27 4.54
CA LEU A 42 3.67 -14.41 3.25
C LEU A 42 2.94 -15.75 3.12
N SER A 43 3.56 -16.86 3.56
CA SER A 43 2.90 -18.16 3.56
C SER A 43 1.72 -18.21 4.54
N PHE A 44 1.84 -17.55 5.70
CA PHE A 44 0.76 -17.40 6.67
C PHE A 44 -0.44 -16.63 6.11
N ILE A 45 -0.20 -15.47 5.46
CA ILE A 45 -1.25 -14.67 4.80
C ILE A 45 -1.96 -15.47 3.70
N ARG A 46 -1.23 -16.32 2.97
CA ARG A 46 -1.79 -17.16 1.91
C ARG A 46 -2.65 -18.31 2.46
N ASN A 47 -2.26 -18.88 3.59
CA ASN A 47 -2.90 -20.09 4.13
C ASN A 47 -4.07 -19.77 5.07
N LEU A 48 -4.22 -18.52 5.49
CA LEU A 48 -5.36 -18.07 6.28
C LEU A 48 -6.58 -17.88 5.37
N ASN A 49 -7.50 -18.83 5.43
CA ASN A 49 -8.79 -18.71 4.71
C ASN A 49 -9.70 -17.60 5.25
N SER A 50 -9.36 -17.02 6.42
CA SER A 50 -10.14 -15.97 7.10
C SER A 50 -9.49 -14.59 7.01
N VAL A 51 -8.50 -14.37 6.14
CA VAL A 51 -7.93 -13.02 5.96
C VAL A 51 -8.96 -12.12 5.32
N ASP A 52 -9.33 -11.06 6.02
CA ASP A 52 -10.07 -9.94 5.45
C ASP A 52 -9.10 -9.09 4.60
N TYR A 53 -8.87 -9.54 3.36
CA TYR A 53 -8.02 -8.83 2.40
C TYR A 53 -8.47 -7.39 2.15
N PRO A 54 -9.78 -7.07 2.02
CA PRO A 54 -10.25 -5.69 1.96
C PRO A 54 -9.71 -4.79 3.08
N SER A 55 -9.77 -5.25 4.34
CA SER A 55 -9.28 -4.44 5.46
C SER A 55 -7.76 -4.32 5.47
N LEU A 56 -7.01 -5.39 5.17
CA LEU A 56 -5.54 -5.31 5.04
C LEU A 56 -5.09 -4.36 3.92
N ILE A 57 -5.73 -4.43 2.75
CA ILE A 57 -5.44 -3.52 1.63
C ILE A 57 -5.77 -2.10 2.05
N SER A 58 -6.92 -1.86 2.70
CA SER A 58 -7.29 -0.53 3.19
C SER A 58 -6.28 0.04 4.20
N LEU A 59 -5.74 -0.79 5.10
CA LEU A 59 -4.71 -0.38 6.05
C LEU A 59 -3.41 -0.03 5.34
N SER A 60 -3.02 -0.84 4.35
CA SER A 60 -1.81 -0.60 3.57
C SER A 60 -1.88 0.70 2.74
N LEU A 61 -3.07 1.19 2.39
CA LEU A 61 -3.23 2.47 1.68
C LEU A 61 -2.83 3.71 2.50
N ILE A 62 -2.67 3.57 3.82
CA ILE A 62 -2.11 4.65 4.65
C ILE A 62 -0.73 5.06 4.14
N ILE A 63 0.06 4.13 3.60
CA ILE A 63 1.37 4.46 3.03
C ILE A 63 1.25 5.35 1.79
N ASN A 64 0.24 5.11 0.95
CA ASN A 64 -0.01 5.95 -0.22
C ASN A 64 -0.40 7.36 0.20
N LEU A 65 -1.15 7.51 1.29
CA LEU A 65 -1.50 8.81 1.86
C LEU A 65 -0.24 9.55 2.35
N ILE A 66 0.64 8.87 3.08
CA ILE A 66 1.92 9.43 3.54
C ILE A 66 2.79 9.86 2.34
N LEU A 67 2.94 8.99 1.34
CA LEU A 67 3.69 9.30 0.13
C LEU A 67 3.09 10.48 -0.61
N PHE A 68 1.77 10.48 -0.81
CA PHE A 68 1.05 11.58 -1.46
C PHE A 68 1.30 12.92 -0.75
N LEU A 69 1.11 12.97 0.57
CA LEU A 69 1.34 14.16 1.38
C LEU A 69 2.81 14.60 1.35
N SER A 70 3.74 13.66 1.32
CA SER A 70 5.18 13.96 1.22
C SER A 70 5.49 14.63 -0.12
N PHE A 71 5.08 14.02 -1.24
CA PHE A 71 5.30 14.59 -2.56
C PHE A 71 4.55 15.92 -2.77
N LEU A 72 3.39 16.09 -2.14
CA LEU A 72 2.62 17.33 -2.18
C LEU A 72 3.26 18.43 -1.33
N LYS A 73 3.78 18.12 -0.13
CA LYS A 73 4.44 19.10 0.76
C LYS A 73 5.80 19.56 0.22
N PHE A 74 6.55 18.68 -0.45
CA PHE A 74 7.80 19.03 -1.14
C PHE A 74 7.58 19.60 -2.56
N SER A 75 6.35 20.06 -2.89
CA SER A 75 5.96 20.53 -4.23
C SER A 75 6.48 21.90 -4.66
N LYS A 76 7.65 22.34 -4.16
CA LYS A 76 8.32 23.55 -4.64
C LYS A 76 8.60 23.54 -6.15
N SER A 77 8.53 22.38 -6.81
CA SER A 77 8.60 22.26 -8.26
C SER A 77 7.41 21.50 -8.83
N SER A 78 7.00 21.87 -10.04
CA SER A 78 6.00 21.12 -10.83
C SER A 78 6.34 19.64 -10.99
N PHE A 79 7.61 19.25 -10.78
CA PHE A 79 8.11 17.89 -10.82
C PHE A 79 7.37 16.96 -9.86
N THR A 80 7.31 17.29 -8.57
CA THR A 80 6.75 16.44 -7.51
C THR A 80 5.21 16.39 -7.53
N LEU A 81 4.57 17.38 -8.16
CA LEU A 81 3.12 17.42 -8.35
C LEU A 81 2.61 16.29 -9.28
N TYR A 82 3.39 15.92 -10.30
CA TYR A 82 3.05 14.80 -11.20
C TYR A 82 3.13 13.44 -10.50
N TYR A 83 4.09 13.25 -9.60
CA TYR A 83 4.20 12.03 -8.81
C TYR A 83 3.02 11.89 -7.85
N ALA A 84 2.65 12.97 -7.16
CA ALA A 84 1.49 13.00 -6.27
C ALA A 84 0.19 12.61 -7.00
N ARG A 85 -0.03 13.12 -8.23
CA ARG A 85 -1.18 12.74 -9.06
C ARG A 85 -1.18 11.25 -9.43
N GLY A 86 -0.02 10.69 -9.77
CA GLY A 86 0.13 9.26 -10.05
C GLY A 86 -0.23 8.41 -8.83
N ILE A 87 0.29 8.77 -7.65
CA ILE A 87 -0.03 8.09 -6.39
C ILE A 87 -1.53 8.15 -6.10
N LEU A 88 -2.15 9.32 -6.27
CA LEU A 88 -3.59 9.50 -6.06
C LEU A 88 -4.41 8.58 -6.99
N PHE A 89 -4.01 8.47 -8.27
CA PHE A 89 -4.66 7.56 -9.22
C PHE A 89 -4.54 6.10 -8.80
N SER A 90 -3.37 5.66 -8.31
CA SER A 90 -3.19 4.29 -7.79
C SER A 90 -4.08 4.00 -6.57
N THR A 91 -4.24 4.99 -5.68
CA THR A 91 -5.11 4.86 -4.50
C THR A 91 -6.58 4.70 -4.91
N PHE A 92 -7.04 5.43 -5.92
CA PHE A 92 -8.39 5.22 -6.48
C PHE A 92 -8.57 3.81 -7.05
N LEU A 93 -7.56 3.32 -7.77
CA LEU A 93 -7.58 1.97 -8.34
C LEU A 93 -7.70 0.91 -7.23
N TYR A 94 -6.94 1.04 -6.15
CA TYR A 94 -7.08 0.19 -4.97
C TYR A 94 -8.46 0.31 -4.31
N GLY A 95 -9.04 1.53 -4.25
CA GLY A 95 -10.41 1.71 -3.78
C GLY A 95 -11.41 0.87 -4.56
N MET A 96 -11.28 0.81 -5.89
CA MET A 96 -12.09 -0.08 -6.73
C MET A 96 -11.83 -1.57 -6.44
N VAL A 97 -10.56 -1.97 -6.28
CA VAL A 97 -10.20 -3.35 -5.94
C VAL A 97 -10.82 -3.76 -4.60
N ILE A 98 -10.77 -2.90 -3.57
CA ILE A 98 -11.38 -3.16 -2.27
C ILE A 98 -12.89 -3.36 -2.40
N LEU A 99 -13.58 -2.54 -3.21
CA LEU A 99 -15.00 -2.70 -3.46
C LEU A 99 -15.31 -4.07 -4.10
N VAL A 100 -14.56 -4.45 -5.12
CA VAL A 100 -14.74 -5.75 -5.80
C VAL A 100 -14.44 -6.93 -4.88
N LEU A 101 -13.48 -6.81 -3.97
CA LEU A 101 -13.15 -7.89 -3.02
C LEU A 101 -14.13 -7.99 -1.84
N LYS A 102 -14.85 -6.91 -1.54
CA LYS A 102 -15.79 -6.85 -0.40
C LYS A 102 -17.18 -7.38 -0.77
N PHE A 103 -17.58 -7.28 -2.02
CA PHE A 103 -18.89 -7.70 -2.55
C PHE A 103 -18.77 -8.97 -3.37
#